data_AF-A0A933YMZ6-F1
#
_entry.id   AF-A0A933YMZ6-F1
#
_cell.length_a   1.000
_cell.length_b   1.000
_cell.length_c   1.000
_cell.angle_alpha   90.00
_cell.angle_beta   90.00
_cell.angle_gamma   90.00
#
_symmetry.space_group_name_H-M   'P 1'
#
loop_
_entity.id
_entity.type
_entity.pdbx_description
1 polymer ?
#
loop_
_entity_poly.entity_id
_entity_poly.type
_entity_poly.pdbx_seq_one_letter_code
_entity_poly.pdbx_strand_id
1 'polypeptide(L)'
;MNIFRIFIAIVMTLGLVGCKEFMNNVDTIPPSRPTGLWTETGDNMIELFWDENREDDVAGYNVFVSSSYDGRYELVASVRDGFYQDLDVVNGSTYYYAVTAYDYDGNESDLSRDVAYDIPRPEGYNVVLDDFRRVTATSGYDFSRYGVVPYNDLYADIYFENYRDTLYMNVRSDSDIKDMGRTNSILEIREAPSAGWSPTHDVRLIAGHTYVVWTWDDHYAKFRVSNLSSGRVTFDWAYQLQESNPLLKSVKRRSGAERTVQHTEKQR
;
A
#
# COMPACT_ATOMS: atom_id res chain seq x y z
N MET A 1 45.46 48.38 -82.49
CA MET A 1 46.66 47.54 -82.66
C MET A 1 47.06 47.09 -81.25
N ASN A 2 46.79 45.90 -80.72
CA ASN A 2 46.41 44.57 -81.21
C ASN A 2 45.55 43.90 -80.11
N ILE A 3 44.35 43.41 -80.42
CA ILE A 3 43.99 42.00 -80.72
C ILE A 3 43.95 41.08 -79.48
N PHE A 4 42.71 40.82 -79.04
CA PHE A 4 42.11 39.48 -78.88
C PHE A 4 42.89 38.41 -78.09
N ARG A 5 42.35 38.01 -76.92
CA ARG A 5 42.08 36.60 -76.59
C ARG A 5 41.23 36.46 -75.32
N ILE A 6 40.01 36.00 -75.54
CA ILE A 6 39.08 35.45 -74.56
C ILE A 6 39.62 34.09 -74.11
N PHE A 7 39.76 33.87 -72.80
CA PHE A 7 39.65 32.55 -72.20
C PHE A 7 38.82 32.67 -70.91
N ILE A 8 37.64 32.07 -70.96
CA ILE A 8 36.72 31.88 -69.84
C ILE A 8 37.34 30.81 -68.94
N ALA A 9 37.54 31.13 -67.66
CA ALA A 9 37.67 30.15 -66.60
C ALA A 9 36.99 30.72 -65.35
N ILE A 10 35.70 30.43 -65.26
CA ILE A 10 34.91 30.56 -64.04
C ILE A 10 35.48 29.51 -63.07
N VAL A 11 36.35 29.94 -62.16
CA VAL A 11 36.70 29.11 -61.00
C VAL A 11 35.84 29.63 -59.86
N MET A 12 34.68 28.98 -59.71
CA MET A 12 33.91 28.97 -58.48
C MET A 12 34.84 28.53 -57.34
N THR A 13 35.37 29.47 -56.57
CA THR A 13 35.78 29.16 -55.20
C THR A 13 34.49 29.03 -54.40
N LEU A 14 33.98 27.81 -54.43
CA LEU A 14 32.93 27.26 -53.60
C LEU A 14 33.14 27.77 -52.17
N GLY A 15 32.17 28.51 -51.66
CA GLY A 15 32.14 28.84 -50.24
C GLY A 15 32.12 27.52 -49.46
N LEU A 16 33.18 27.26 -48.71
CA LEU A 16 33.10 26.37 -47.56
C LEU A 16 32.26 27.09 -46.50
N VAL A 17 30.97 27.26 -46.78
CA VAL A 17 29.99 27.16 -45.71
C VAL A 17 30.08 25.70 -45.31
N GLY A 18 31.00 25.40 -44.39
CA GLY A 18 30.84 24.22 -43.58
C GLY A 18 29.42 24.31 -43.05
N CYS A 19 28.56 23.43 -43.56
CA CYS A 19 27.31 23.16 -42.90
C CYS A 19 27.78 22.71 -41.52
N LYS A 20 27.75 23.61 -40.53
CA LYS A 20 27.83 23.21 -39.15
C LYS A 20 26.52 22.48 -38.98
N GLU A 21 26.54 21.18 -39.27
CA GLU A 21 25.52 20.28 -38.81
C GLU A 21 25.46 20.58 -37.32
N PHE A 22 24.40 21.28 -36.92
CA PHE A 22 23.88 21.12 -35.58
C PHE A 22 23.50 19.65 -35.54
N MET A 23 24.50 18.81 -35.24
CA MET A 23 24.27 17.50 -34.68
C MET A 23 23.50 17.83 -33.40
N ASN A 24 22.17 17.90 -33.52
CA ASN A 24 21.30 17.82 -32.37
C ASN A 24 21.70 16.51 -31.74
N ASN A 25 22.47 16.61 -30.66
CA ASN A 25 22.89 15.46 -29.88
C ASN A 25 21.63 15.02 -29.12
N VAL A 26 20.69 14.42 -29.85
CA VAL A 26 19.47 13.84 -29.30
C VAL A 26 19.94 12.64 -28.50
N ASP A 27 19.63 12.63 -27.21
CA ASP A 27 19.93 11.47 -26.39
C ASP A 27 19.10 10.29 -26.87
N THR A 28 19.71 9.12 -26.94
CA THR A 28 19.07 7.86 -27.31
C THR A 28 19.25 6.78 -26.26
N ILE A 29 19.83 7.12 -25.10
CA ILE A 29 20.11 6.19 -24.02
C ILE A 29 18.98 6.32 -23.00
N PRO A 30 18.15 5.30 -22.81
CA PRO A 30 17.12 5.34 -21.79
C PRO A 30 17.72 5.33 -20.38
N PRO A 31 17.00 5.88 -19.38
CA PRO A 31 17.37 5.72 -17.99
C PRO A 31 17.44 4.25 -17.57
N SER A 32 18.14 3.98 -16.46
CA SER A 32 18.05 2.69 -15.79
C SER A 32 16.61 2.43 -15.34
N ARG A 33 16.18 1.17 -15.31
CA ARG A 33 14.86 0.84 -14.77
C ARG A 33 14.74 1.19 -13.27
N PRO A 34 13.57 1.66 -12.80
CA PRO A 34 13.33 1.87 -11.37
C PRO A 34 13.52 0.60 -10.53
N THR A 35 13.87 0.78 -9.26
CA THR A 35 14.09 -0.33 -8.31
C THR A 35 13.40 -0.08 -6.98
N GLY A 36 13.25 -1.14 -6.18
CA GLY A 36 12.75 -0.98 -4.81
C GLY A 36 11.31 -0.50 -4.80
N LEU A 37 10.50 -0.98 -5.75
CA LEU A 37 9.07 -0.74 -5.85
C LEU A 37 8.33 -1.55 -4.76
N TRP A 38 7.48 -0.89 -4.01
CA TRP A 38 6.62 -1.51 -3.00
C TRP A 38 5.34 -0.69 -2.79
N THR A 39 4.37 -1.30 -2.11
CA THR A 39 3.02 -0.74 -1.91
C THR A 39 2.63 -0.63 -0.44
N GLU A 40 1.77 0.33 -0.11
CA GLU A 40 0.95 0.34 1.11
C GLU A 40 -0.53 0.32 0.75
N THR A 41 -1.26 -0.61 1.36
CA THR A 41 -2.70 -0.76 1.17
C THR A 41 -3.49 0.27 1.97
N GLY A 42 -4.48 0.89 1.34
CA GLY A 42 -5.46 1.80 1.92
C GLY A 42 -6.90 1.31 1.69
N ASP A 43 -7.86 2.09 2.19
CA ASP A 43 -9.28 1.90 1.87
C ASP A 43 -9.58 2.60 0.54
N ASN A 44 -9.89 1.82 -0.50
CA ASN A 44 -10.02 2.26 -1.90
C ASN A 44 -8.80 3.07 -2.36
N MET A 45 -7.62 2.65 -1.92
CA MET A 45 -6.37 3.32 -2.22
C MET A 45 -5.20 2.34 -2.17
N ILE A 46 -4.23 2.52 -3.05
CA ILE A 46 -2.90 1.93 -2.93
C ILE A 46 -1.86 3.04 -3.08
N GLU A 47 -0.95 3.14 -2.12
CA GLU A 47 0.22 3.99 -2.24
C GLU A 47 1.39 3.17 -2.76
N LEU A 48 2.11 3.71 -3.74
CA LEU A 48 3.26 3.10 -4.38
C LEU A 48 4.49 3.94 -4.13
N PHE A 49 5.61 3.28 -3.88
CA PHE A 49 6.89 3.92 -3.61
C PHE A 49 8.00 3.17 -4.33
N TRP A 50 8.96 3.89 -4.88
CA TRP A 50 10.18 3.32 -5.49
C TRP A 50 11.41 4.17 -5.18
N ASP A 51 12.60 3.60 -5.39
CA ASP A 51 13.84 4.39 -5.38
C ASP A 51 13.90 5.24 -6.64
N GLU A 52 14.08 6.55 -6.48
CA GLU A 52 14.34 7.44 -7.60
C GLU A 52 15.68 7.10 -8.26
N ASN A 53 15.66 7.16 -9.59
CA ASN A 53 16.83 7.11 -10.45
C ASN A 53 17.83 8.23 -10.11
N ARG A 54 19.10 8.00 -10.43
CA ARG A 54 20.20 8.93 -10.08
C ARG A 54 20.77 9.66 -11.28
N GLU A 55 20.33 9.30 -12.47
CA GLU A 55 20.68 10.00 -13.71
C GLU A 55 20.09 11.42 -13.71
N ASP A 56 20.87 12.40 -14.16
CA ASP A 56 20.52 13.83 -14.07
C ASP A 56 19.44 14.26 -15.08
N ASP A 57 19.21 13.43 -16.10
CA ASP A 57 18.31 13.65 -17.23
C ASP A 57 16.93 12.99 -17.08
N VAL A 58 16.67 12.32 -15.96
CA VAL A 58 15.34 11.75 -15.68
C VAL A 58 14.31 12.86 -15.56
N ALA A 59 13.27 12.77 -16.39
CA ALA A 59 12.14 13.69 -16.41
C ALA A 59 10.97 13.21 -15.55
N GLY A 60 10.83 11.90 -15.36
CA GLY A 60 9.83 11.31 -14.48
C GLY A 60 9.67 9.80 -14.65
N TYR A 61 8.51 9.31 -14.23
CA TYR A 61 8.16 7.90 -14.19
C TYR A 61 6.78 7.66 -14.77
N ASN A 62 6.61 6.54 -15.48
CA ASN A 62 5.30 6.04 -15.87
C ASN A 62 4.92 4.87 -14.96
N VAL A 63 3.74 4.94 -14.37
CA VAL A 63 3.19 3.92 -13.48
C VAL A 63 2.17 3.09 -14.24
N PHE A 64 2.31 1.77 -14.16
CA PHE A 64 1.44 0.84 -14.84
C PHE A 64 0.75 -0.10 -13.86
N VAL A 65 -0.49 -0.49 -14.17
CA VAL A 65 -1.27 -1.46 -13.40
C VAL A 65 -1.69 -2.65 -14.26
N SER A 66 -1.85 -3.81 -13.63
CA SER A 66 -2.43 -5.01 -14.23
C SER A 66 -3.27 -5.76 -13.20
N SER A 67 -4.28 -6.49 -13.65
CA SER A 67 -5.05 -7.43 -12.82
C SER A 67 -4.40 -8.81 -12.71
N SER A 68 -3.27 -9.03 -13.39
CA SER A 68 -2.51 -10.28 -13.37
C SER A 68 -1.00 -10.00 -13.38
N TYR A 69 -0.24 -10.82 -12.66
CA TYR A 69 1.21 -10.71 -12.57
C TYR A 69 1.90 -10.72 -13.95
N ASP A 70 1.54 -11.68 -14.80
CA ASP A 70 2.04 -11.83 -16.18
C ASP A 70 1.11 -11.20 -17.23
N GLY A 71 0.19 -10.33 -16.78
CA GLY A 71 -0.81 -9.69 -17.62
C GLY A 71 -0.28 -8.55 -18.48
N ARG A 72 -1.20 -7.91 -19.21
CA ARG A 72 -0.91 -6.64 -19.89
C ARG A 72 -1.00 -5.52 -18.87
N TYR A 73 0.09 -4.78 -18.73
CA TYR A 73 0.17 -3.58 -17.90
C TYR A 73 -0.32 -2.36 -18.67
N GLU A 74 -1.22 -1.59 -18.05
CA GLU A 74 -1.81 -0.38 -18.61
C GLU A 74 -1.29 0.84 -17.85
N LEU A 75 -0.96 1.90 -18.58
CA LEU A 75 -0.49 3.15 -18.00
C LEU A 75 -1.63 3.80 -17.20
N VAL A 76 -1.38 4.10 -15.92
CA VAL A 76 -2.34 4.79 -15.05
C VAL A 76 -1.90 6.21 -14.70
N ALA A 77 -0.59 6.47 -14.68
CA ALA A 77 -0.09 7.81 -14.37
C ALA A 77 1.33 8.05 -14.92
N SER A 78 1.65 9.32 -15.11
CA SER A 78 3.02 9.80 -15.29
C SER A 78 3.32 10.82 -14.19
N VAL A 79 4.33 10.56 -13.37
CA VAL A 79 4.70 11.36 -12.19
C VAL A 79 6.16 11.76 -12.23
N ARG A 80 6.59 12.68 -11.35
CA ARG A 80 7.99 13.12 -11.26
C ARG A 80 8.74 12.50 -10.09
N ASP A 81 8.04 12.30 -8.98
CA ASP A 81 8.62 11.83 -7.74
C ASP A 81 8.55 10.30 -7.64
N GLY A 82 9.33 9.71 -6.75
CA GLY A 82 9.34 8.28 -6.41
C GLY A 82 8.09 7.76 -5.68
N PHE A 83 6.93 8.33 -5.98
CA PHE A 83 5.66 8.09 -5.28
C PHE A 83 4.46 8.27 -6.20
N TYR A 84 3.47 7.39 -6.05
CA TYR A 84 2.15 7.55 -6.66
C TYR A 84 1.06 6.99 -5.74
N GLN A 85 -0.10 7.63 -5.74
CA GLN A 85 -1.28 7.16 -5.01
C GLN A 85 -2.36 6.82 -6.02
N ASP A 86 -2.72 5.54 -6.09
CA ASP A 86 -3.80 5.05 -6.93
C ASP A 86 -5.11 5.06 -6.14
N LEU A 87 -6.08 5.86 -6.61
CA LEU A 87 -7.40 6.03 -6.02
C LEU A 87 -8.52 5.40 -6.86
N ASP A 88 -8.20 4.83 -8.02
CA ASP A 88 -9.17 4.19 -8.92
C ASP A 88 -9.30 2.67 -8.63
N VAL A 89 -8.81 2.25 -7.46
CA VAL A 89 -8.82 0.87 -7.00
C VAL A 89 -10.06 0.56 -6.18
N VAL A 90 -10.47 -0.71 -6.20
CA VAL A 90 -11.60 -1.22 -5.43
C VAL A 90 -11.10 -2.19 -4.38
N ASN A 91 -11.57 -2.05 -3.15
CA ASN A 91 -11.25 -2.99 -2.07
C ASN A 91 -11.52 -4.45 -2.46
N GLY A 92 -10.64 -5.36 -2.04
CA GLY A 92 -10.73 -6.80 -2.30
C GLY A 92 -10.21 -7.25 -3.66
N SER A 93 -9.96 -6.33 -4.59
CA SER A 93 -9.36 -6.65 -5.89
C SER A 93 -7.83 -6.66 -5.78
N THR A 94 -7.18 -7.62 -6.45
CA THR A 94 -5.71 -7.68 -6.51
C THR A 94 -5.19 -6.83 -7.66
N TYR A 95 -4.22 -5.95 -7.36
CA TYR A 95 -3.56 -5.10 -8.36
C TYR A 95 -2.06 -5.37 -8.38
N TYR A 96 -1.50 -5.44 -9.57
CA TYR A 96 -0.06 -5.58 -9.82
C TYR A 96 0.46 -4.30 -10.46
N TYR A 97 1.58 -3.79 -9.96
CA TYR A 97 2.17 -2.54 -10.40
C TYR A 97 3.62 -2.71 -10.83
N ALA A 98 3.97 -1.95 -11.88
CA ALA A 98 5.32 -1.79 -12.38
C ALA A 98 5.54 -0.31 -12.77
N VAL A 99 6.79 0.12 -12.79
CA VAL A 99 7.14 1.52 -13.07
C VAL A 99 8.30 1.57 -14.07
N THR A 100 8.27 2.48 -15.04
CA THR A 100 9.42 2.84 -15.89
C THR A 100 9.90 4.25 -15.54
N ALA A 101 11.14 4.57 -15.88
CA ALA A 101 11.65 5.94 -15.88
C ALA A 101 11.74 6.46 -17.33
N TYR A 102 11.51 7.75 -17.53
CA TYR A 102 11.72 8.42 -18.82
C TYR A 102 12.54 9.70 -18.66
N ASP A 103 13.34 10.03 -19.68
CA ASP A 103 14.19 11.23 -19.72
C ASP A 103 13.53 12.41 -20.44
N TYR A 104 14.23 13.55 -20.50
CA TYR A 104 13.76 14.76 -21.20
C TYR A 104 13.75 14.65 -22.73
N ASP A 105 14.49 13.70 -23.29
CA ASP A 105 14.58 13.43 -24.73
C ASP A 105 13.54 12.39 -25.20
N GLY A 106 12.82 11.78 -24.26
CA GLY A 106 11.72 10.84 -24.49
C GLY A 106 12.13 9.37 -24.54
N ASN A 107 13.34 9.02 -24.11
CA ASN A 107 13.73 7.62 -23.95
C ASN A 107 13.12 7.05 -22.66
N GLU A 108 12.62 5.82 -22.74
CA GLU A 108 11.95 5.14 -21.62
C GLU A 108 12.71 3.86 -21.27
N SER A 109 12.86 3.60 -19.98
CA SER A 109 13.51 2.41 -19.45
C SER A 109 12.66 1.16 -19.65
N ASP A 110 13.26 -0.01 -19.44
CA ASP A 110 12.49 -1.23 -19.13
C ASP A 110 11.63 -1.03 -17.86
N LEU A 111 10.60 -1.86 -17.69
CA LEU A 111 9.83 -1.94 -16.45
C LEU A 111 10.73 -2.23 -15.25
N SER A 112 10.30 -1.74 -14.09
CA SER A 112 10.93 -1.99 -12.80
C SER A 112 11.24 -3.48 -12.61
N ARG A 113 12.39 -3.78 -12.01
CA ARG A 113 12.77 -5.18 -11.75
C ARG A 113 11.72 -5.91 -10.92
N ASP A 114 11.19 -5.20 -9.94
CA ASP A 114 10.27 -5.72 -8.95
C ASP A 114 8.84 -5.37 -9.43
N VAL A 115 7.95 -6.36 -9.39
CA VAL A 115 6.50 -6.16 -9.52
C VAL A 115 5.94 -6.12 -8.11
N ALA A 116 5.31 -5.01 -7.75
CA ALA A 116 4.60 -4.91 -6.48
C ALA A 116 3.15 -5.33 -6.70
N TYR A 117 2.53 -5.88 -5.65
CA TYR A 117 1.09 -6.13 -5.68
C TYR A 117 0.48 -5.82 -4.31
N ASP A 118 -0.79 -5.45 -4.34
CA ASP A 118 -1.60 -5.27 -3.14
C ASP A 118 -3.08 -5.56 -3.39
N ILE A 119 -3.82 -5.63 -2.28
CA ILE A 119 -5.26 -5.79 -2.23
C ILE A 119 -5.78 -4.66 -1.32
N PRO A 120 -6.44 -3.60 -1.83
CA PRO A 120 -7.00 -2.54 -1.00
C PRO A 120 -8.03 -3.12 -0.04
N ARG A 121 -8.11 -2.59 1.18
CA ARG A 121 -8.96 -3.15 2.25
C ARG A 121 -9.72 -2.05 2.97
N PRO A 122 -11.02 -2.26 3.26
CA PRO A 122 -11.81 -1.31 4.02
C PRO A 122 -11.27 -1.17 5.45
N GLU A 123 -11.44 0.03 5.99
CA GLU A 123 -11.11 0.31 7.38
C GLU A 123 -12.11 1.27 8.02
N GLY A 124 -12.07 1.34 9.34
CA GLY A 124 -12.83 2.35 10.06
C GLY A 124 -12.20 2.70 11.39
N TYR A 125 -12.57 3.87 11.88
CA TYR A 125 -11.92 4.50 13.01
C TYR A 125 -12.94 4.92 14.06
N ASN A 126 -12.53 4.87 15.33
CA ASN A 126 -13.32 5.33 16.46
C ASN A 126 -14.73 4.70 16.55
N VAL A 127 -14.85 3.43 16.17
CA VAL A 127 -16.09 2.67 16.36
C VAL A 127 -16.31 2.48 17.86
N VAL A 128 -17.53 2.73 18.32
CA VAL A 128 -17.92 2.58 19.72
C VAL A 128 -18.95 1.48 19.85
N LEU A 129 -18.70 0.52 20.74
CA LEU A 129 -19.71 -0.44 21.18
C LEU A 129 -20.06 -0.22 22.65
N ASP A 130 -21.35 -0.29 22.96
CA ASP A 130 -21.87 -0.32 24.33
C ASP A 130 -21.91 -1.76 24.86
N ASP A 131 -21.83 -1.92 26.18
CA ASP A 131 -22.00 -3.24 26.83
C ASP A 131 -23.37 -3.84 26.46
N PHE A 132 -23.37 -5.07 25.94
CA PHE A 132 -24.57 -5.73 25.41
C PHE A 132 -25.72 -5.86 26.41
N ARG A 133 -25.39 -5.93 27.71
CA ARG A 133 -26.40 -5.98 28.78
C ARG A 133 -27.08 -4.64 29.04
N ARG A 134 -26.46 -3.54 28.61
CA ARG A 134 -26.93 -2.17 28.85
C ARG A 134 -27.66 -1.61 27.64
N VAL A 135 -27.08 -1.74 26.44
CA VAL A 135 -27.63 -1.20 25.21
C VAL A 135 -27.46 -2.21 24.09
N THR A 136 -28.49 -3.01 23.86
CA THR A 136 -28.47 -4.07 22.85
C THR A 136 -28.25 -3.54 21.44
N ALA A 137 -28.74 -2.34 21.09
CA ALA A 137 -28.73 -1.85 19.71
C ALA A 137 -27.33 -1.50 19.17
N THR A 138 -26.37 -1.22 20.05
CA THR A 138 -25.05 -0.70 19.71
C THR A 138 -23.92 -1.53 20.31
N SER A 139 -24.17 -2.82 20.55
CA SER A 139 -23.25 -3.67 21.29
C SER A 139 -22.46 -4.67 20.46
N GLY A 140 -22.80 -4.83 19.19
CA GLY A 140 -22.11 -5.70 18.25
C GLY A 140 -21.59 -4.95 17.02
N TYR A 141 -20.71 -5.59 16.27
CA TYR A 141 -20.18 -5.08 15.02
C TYR A 141 -20.14 -6.17 13.96
N ASP A 142 -20.47 -5.78 12.73
CA ASP A 142 -20.40 -6.60 11.51
C ASP A 142 -19.33 -5.98 10.60
N PHE A 143 -18.24 -6.72 10.37
CA PHE A 143 -17.13 -6.26 9.55
C PHE A 143 -17.46 -6.25 8.07
N SER A 144 -18.35 -7.12 7.59
CA SER A 144 -18.75 -7.17 6.19
C SER A 144 -19.65 -5.98 5.80
N ARG A 145 -20.42 -5.46 6.75
CA ARG A 145 -21.31 -4.30 6.57
C ARG A 145 -20.73 -2.99 7.06
N TYR A 146 -19.54 -3.01 7.64
CA TYR A 146 -18.88 -1.85 8.23
C TYR A 146 -19.79 -1.15 9.26
N GLY A 147 -20.50 -1.95 10.07
CA GLY A 147 -21.69 -1.48 10.79
C GLY A 147 -21.75 -1.90 12.25
N VAL A 148 -22.11 -0.95 13.11
CA VAL A 148 -22.58 -1.25 14.46
C VAL A 148 -23.97 -1.86 14.38
N VAL A 149 -24.15 -3.01 15.01
CA VAL A 149 -25.37 -3.81 15.00
C VAL A 149 -25.70 -4.29 16.41
N PRO A 150 -26.91 -4.82 16.65
CA PRO A 150 -27.18 -5.53 17.89
C PRO A 150 -26.28 -6.74 18.09
N TYR A 151 -25.90 -7.07 19.34
CA TYR A 151 -25.04 -8.26 19.58
C TYR A 151 -25.67 -9.58 19.09
N ASN A 152 -27.00 -9.63 19.03
CA ASN A 152 -27.79 -10.76 18.58
C ASN A 152 -28.24 -10.65 17.12
N ASP A 153 -27.79 -9.64 16.38
CA ASP A 153 -27.97 -9.58 14.93
C ASP A 153 -27.29 -10.79 14.30
N LEU A 154 -27.95 -11.43 13.34
CA LEU A 154 -27.47 -12.65 12.66
C LEU A 154 -26.05 -12.48 12.08
N TYR A 155 -25.65 -11.26 11.75
CA TYR A 155 -24.38 -10.93 11.10
C TYR A 155 -23.39 -10.24 12.03
N ALA A 156 -23.68 -10.15 13.34
CA ALA A 156 -22.70 -9.64 14.30
C ALA A 156 -21.52 -10.60 14.44
N ASP A 157 -20.33 -10.13 14.07
CA ASP A 157 -19.07 -10.88 14.16
C ASP A 157 -18.47 -10.80 15.57
N ILE A 158 -18.53 -9.62 16.18
CA ILE A 158 -18.04 -9.35 17.53
C ILE A 158 -19.10 -8.65 18.38
N TYR A 159 -19.04 -8.82 19.70
CA TYR A 159 -19.80 -7.99 20.64
C TYR A 159 -19.09 -7.75 21.97
N PHE A 160 -19.37 -6.59 22.56
CA PHE A 160 -18.72 -6.13 23.79
C PHE A 160 -19.49 -6.52 25.04
N GLU A 161 -18.78 -7.03 26.05
CA GLU A 161 -19.32 -7.44 27.33
C GLU A 161 -18.51 -6.90 28.50
N ASN A 162 -19.21 -6.40 29.52
CA ASN A 162 -18.67 -6.31 30.87
C ASN A 162 -19.24 -7.44 31.74
N TYR A 163 -18.37 -8.39 32.11
CA TYR A 163 -18.69 -9.47 33.03
C TYR A 163 -17.93 -9.30 34.34
N ARG A 164 -18.64 -8.85 35.39
CA ARG A 164 -18.09 -8.67 36.75
C ARG A 164 -16.80 -7.83 36.74
N ASP A 165 -16.85 -6.67 36.08
CA ASP A 165 -15.75 -5.71 35.92
C ASP A 165 -14.57 -6.20 35.08
N THR A 166 -14.72 -7.34 34.41
CA THR A 166 -13.80 -7.80 33.37
C THR A 166 -14.43 -7.58 32.00
N LEU A 167 -13.67 -6.93 31.13
CA LEU A 167 -14.14 -6.45 29.84
C LEU A 167 -13.70 -7.42 28.75
N TYR A 168 -14.64 -7.91 27.96
CA TYR A 168 -14.43 -8.92 26.94
C TYR A 168 -14.92 -8.45 25.59
N MET A 169 -14.23 -8.90 24.54
CA MET A 169 -14.81 -9.00 23.21
C MET A 169 -15.12 -10.47 22.96
N ASN A 170 -16.36 -10.73 22.59
CA ASN A 170 -16.84 -12.06 22.28
C ASN A 170 -17.03 -12.19 20.77
N VAL A 171 -16.89 -13.41 20.27
CA VAL A 171 -17.32 -13.83 18.94
C VAL A 171 -18.31 -14.99 19.07
N ARG A 172 -18.95 -15.37 17.97
CA ARG A 172 -19.82 -16.54 17.91
C ARG A 172 -19.00 -17.84 17.93
N SER A 173 -19.67 -18.96 18.20
CA SER A 173 -19.04 -20.29 18.26
C SER A 173 -18.50 -20.80 16.92
N ASP A 174 -18.87 -20.17 15.82
CA ASP A 174 -18.42 -20.43 14.45
C ASP A 174 -17.39 -19.41 13.98
N SER A 175 -16.84 -18.61 14.88
CA SER A 175 -15.80 -17.61 14.64
C SER A 175 -14.70 -17.75 15.69
N ASP A 176 -13.52 -17.20 15.44
CA ASP A 176 -12.40 -17.26 16.38
C ASP A 176 -11.79 -15.88 16.60
N ILE A 177 -11.26 -15.65 17.81
CA ILE A 177 -10.63 -14.38 18.18
C ILE A 177 -9.34 -14.60 18.95
N LYS A 178 -8.36 -13.71 18.73
CA LYS A 178 -7.07 -13.74 19.41
C LYS A 178 -6.57 -12.33 19.75
N ASP A 179 -6.02 -12.18 20.95
CA ASP A 179 -5.21 -11.03 21.34
C ASP A 179 -3.80 -11.16 20.74
N MET A 180 -3.40 -10.19 19.91
CA MET A 180 -2.08 -10.13 19.29
C MET A 180 -1.07 -9.32 20.12
N GLY A 181 -1.49 -8.81 21.28
CA GLY A 181 -0.70 -8.02 22.19
C GLY A 181 -0.74 -6.52 21.91
N ARG A 182 0.07 -5.79 22.66
CA ARG A 182 0.18 -4.32 22.58
C ARG A 182 0.82 -3.89 21.27
N THR A 183 0.20 -2.94 20.59
CA THR A 183 0.70 -2.31 19.36
C THR A 183 0.65 -0.79 19.48
N ASN A 184 1.47 -0.06 18.72
CA ASN A 184 1.34 1.40 18.61
C ASN A 184 0.38 1.80 17.49
N SER A 185 0.27 0.95 16.45
CA SER A 185 -0.65 1.13 15.33
C SER A 185 -1.36 -0.18 15.01
N ILE A 186 -2.61 -0.09 14.51
CA ILE A 186 -3.34 -1.25 13.98
C ILE A 186 -2.56 -1.93 12.85
N LEU A 187 -1.73 -1.18 12.11
CA LEU A 187 -0.96 -1.63 10.95
C LEU A 187 0.20 -2.59 11.27
N GLU A 188 0.55 -2.79 12.56
CA GLU A 188 1.67 -3.65 12.95
C GLU A 188 1.38 -5.15 12.75
N ILE A 189 0.10 -5.55 12.81
CA ILE A 189 -0.31 -6.94 12.58
C ILE A 189 -0.57 -7.16 11.09
N ARG A 190 0.34 -7.88 10.44
CA ARG A 190 0.34 -8.07 8.97
C ARG A 190 -0.47 -9.26 8.50
N GLU A 191 -0.60 -10.27 9.33
CA GLU A 191 -1.18 -11.55 8.96
C GLU A 191 -1.93 -12.13 10.15
N ALA A 192 -3.02 -12.83 9.87
CA ALA A 192 -3.76 -13.58 10.86
C ALA A 192 -2.93 -14.75 11.41
N PRO A 193 -3.08 -15.10 12.70
CA PRO A 193 -2.37 -16.21 13.29
C PRO A 193 -2.92 -17.55 12.76
N SER A 194 -2.05 -18.51 12.48
CA SER A 194 -2.48 -19.87 12.11
C SER A 194 -2.92 -20.74 13.30
N ALA A 195 -2.65 -20.30 14.54
CA ALA A 195 -2.95 -21.05 15.76
C ALA A 195 -3.03 -20.14 16.99
N GLY A 196 -3.50 -20.69 18.11
CA GLY A 196 -3.59 -20.01 19.40
C GLY A 196 -4.81 -19.08 19.50
N TRP A 197 -5.87 -19.39 18.77
CA TRP A 197 -7.19 -18.78 18.92
C TRP A 197 -7.76 -19.06 20.31
N SER A 198 -8.63 -18.17 20.79
CA SER A 198 -9.24 -18.32 22.10
C SER A 198 -10.16 -19.55 22.14
N PRO A 199 -9.95 -20.51 23.06
CA PRO A 199 -10.79 -21.70 23.16
C PRO A 199 -12.20 -21.42 23.69
N THR A 200 -12.46 -20.19 24.18
CA THR A 200 -13.76 -19.80 24.72
C THR A 200 -14.52 -18.83 23.82
N HIS A 201 -13.98 -18.52 22.63
CA HIS A 201 -14.57 -17.53 21.70
C HIS A 201 -14.72 -16.12 22.30
N ASP A 202 -13.87 -15.81 23.29
CA ASP A 202 -13.78 -14.47 23.90
C ASP A 202 -12.33 -14.12 24.22
N VAL A 203 -12.05 -12.83 24.31
CA VAL A 203 -10.76 -12.31 24.77
C VAL A 203 -10.98 -11.16 25.72
N ARG A 204 -10.14 -11.08 26.77
CA ARG A 204 -10.10 -9.91 27.63
C ARG A 204 -9.56 -8.70 26.85
N LEU A 205 -10.27 -7.60 26.92
CA LEU A 205 -9.87 -6.35 26.28
C LEU A 205 -8.88 -5.55 27.12
N ILE A 206 -7.88 -4.99 26.44
CA ILE A 206 -6.85 -4.12 26.99
C ILE A 206 -6.65 -2.97 26.00
N ALA A 207 -6.69 -1.72 26.50
CA ALA A 207 -6.45 -0.56 25.66
C ALA A 207 -5.02 -0.57 25.09
N GLY A 208 -4.90 -0.29 23.80
CA GLY A 208 -3.66 -0.33 23.03
C GLY A 208 -3.29 -1.71 22.47
N HIS A 209 -4.09 -2.75 22.72
CA HIS A 209 -3.90 -4.06 22.08
C HIS A 209 -4.59 -4.13 20.72
N THR A 210 -4.02 -4.94 19.83
CA THR A 210 -4.66 -5.35 18.56
C THR A 210 -5.14 -6.78 18.68
N TYR A 211 -6.31 -7.04 18.14
CA TYR A 211 -6.96 -8.34 18.11
C TYR A 211 -7.23 -8.74 16.68
N VAL A 212 -7.20 -10.03 16.40
CA VAL A 212 -7.56 -10.61 15.10
C VAL A 212 -8.78 -11.50 15.30
N VAL A 213 -9.69 -11.44 14.34
CA VAL A 213 -10.91 -12.25 14.27
C VAL A 213 -10.88 -13.04 12.97
N TRP A 214 -11.14 -14.33 13.05
CA TRP A 214 -11.57 -15.15 11.91
C TRP A 214 -13.10 -15.25 11.97
N THR A 215 -13.78 -14.78 10.92
CA THR A 215 -15.24 -14.70 10.88
C THR A 215 -15.84 -15.98 10.31
N TRP A 216 -17.12 -16.21 10.62
CA TRP A 216 -17.88 -17.40 10.23
C TRP A 216 -17.97 -17.62 8.71
N ASP A 217 -17.75 -16.56 7.93
CA ASP A 217 -17.72 -16.56 6.46
C ASP A 217 -16.29 -16.65 5.89
N ASP A 218 -15.33 -17.15 6.66
CA ASP A 218 -13.94 -17.40 6.29
C ASP A 218 -13.13 -16.16 5.86
N HIS A 219 -13.42 -15.03 6.48
CA HIS A 219 -12.62 -13.81 6.35
C HIS A 219 -11.82 -13.53 7.62
N TYR A 220 -10.90 -12.58 7.51
CA TYR A 220 -10.12 -12.09 8.64
C TYR A 220 -10.37 -10.60 8.86
N ALA A 221 -10.63 -10.25 10.12
CA ALA A 221 -10.68 -8.87 10.56
C ALA A 221 -9.61 -8.63 11.62
N LYS A 222 -9.28 -7.37 11.83
CA LYS A 222 -8.57 -6.95 13.03
C LYS A 222 -9.14 -5.67 13.57
N PHE A 223 -9.01 -5.49 14.87
CA PHE A 223 -9.32 -4.24 15.52
C PHE A 223 -8.29 -3.89 16.59
N ARG A 224 -8.07 -2.60 16.80
CA ARG A 224 -7.19 -2.10 17.86
C ARG A 224 -8.00 -1.25 18.82
N VAL A 225 -7.96 -1.60 20.10
CA VAL A 225 -8.68 -0.86 21.13
C VAL A 225 -7.94 0.43 21.45
N SER A 226 -8.60 1.56 21.25
CA SER A 226 -8.06 2.89 21.56
C SER A 226 -8.51 3.39 22.94
N ASN A 227 -9.74 3.07 23.34
CA ASN A 227 -10.30 3.43 24.63
C ASN A 227 -11.17 2.29 25.18
N LEU A 228 -11.17 2.13 26.50
CA LEU A 228 -11.92 1.08 27.18
C LEU A 228 -12.43 1.56 28.53
N SER A 229 -13.71 1.33 28.79
CA SER A 229 -14.40 1.68 30.04
C SER A 229 -15.37 0.56 30.43
N SER A 230 -15.96 0.65 31.62
CA SER A 230 -16.92 -0.36 32.10
C SER A 230 -18.21 -0.47 31.28
N GLY A 231 -18.52 0.52 30.44
CA GLY A 231 -19.74 0.52 29.62
C GLY A 231 -19.49 0.59 28.12
N ARG A 232 -18.25 0.88 27.68
CA ARG A 232 -17.94 1.11 26.26
C ARG A 232 -16.52 0.69 25.90
N VAL A 233 -16.36 0.23 24.68
CA VAL A 233 -15.07 0.10 23.98
C VAL A 233 -15.05 1.05 22.78
N THR A 234 -13.89 1.62 22.49
CA THR A 234 -13.62 2.34 21.25
C THR A 234 -12.46 1.65 20.52
N PHE A 235 -12.62 1.40 19.22
CA PHE A 235 -11.60 0.75 18.41
C PHE A 235 -11.57 1.24 16.97
N ASP A 236 -10.43 1.03 16.34
CA ASP A 236 -10.25 1.12 14.89
C ASP A 236 -10.19 -0.30 14.32
N TRP A 237 -10.54 -0.50 13.06
CA TRP A 237 -10.59 -1.81 12.43
C TRP A 237 -10.17 -1.81 10.97
N ALA A 238 -9.80 -2.99 10.47
CA ALA A 238 -9.63 -3.28 9.05
C ALA A 238 -10.12 -4.70 8.75
N TYR A 239 -10.65 -4.93 7.55
CA TYR A 239 -11.26 -6.20 7.14
C TYR A 239 -10.71 -6.70 5.81
N GLN A 240 -10.46 -8.00 5.71
CA GLN A 240 -10.06 -8.66 4.48
C GLN A 240 -11.31 -9.14 3.73
N LEU A 241 -11.40 -8.84 2.43
CA LEU A 241 -12.54 -9.19 1.57
C LEU A 241 -12.32 -10.45 0.72
N GLN A 242 -11.13 -11.03 0.78
CA GLN A 242 -10.83 -12.31 0.13
C GLN A 242 -10.92 -13.44 1.15
N GLU A 243 -11.84 -14.37 0.93
CA GLU A 243 -11.96 -15.61 1.69
C GLU A 243 -10.61 -16.33 1.81
N SER A 244 -10.39 -16.95 2.97
CA SER A 244 -9.17 -17.68 3.33
C SER A 244 -7.86 -16.87 3.31
N ASN A 245 -7.85 -15.59 2.90
CA ASN A 245 -6.63 -14.81 2.76
C ASN A 245 -6.20 -14.25 4.15
N PRO A 246 -5.10 -14.72 4.76
CA PRO A 246 -4.74 -14.28 6.10
C PRO A 246 -4.08 -12.89 6.12
N LEU A 247 -3.80 -12.28 4.97
CA LEU A 247 -3.14 -10.98 4.90
C LEU A 247 -4.06 -9.86 5.40
N LEU A 248 -3.54 -9.08 6.35
CA LEU A 248 -4.19 -7.94 6.97
C LEU A 248 -3.49 -6.65 6.55
N LYS A 249 -4.22 -5.53 6.57
CA LYS A 249 -3.70 -4.20 6.23
C LYS A 249 -2.42 -3.89 7.01
N SER A 250 -1.30 -3.60 6.38
CA SER A 250 -0.06 -3.31 7.11
C SER A 250 0.89 -2.39 6.38
N VAL A 251 1.82 -1.81 7.14
CA VAL A 251 2.97 -1.10 6.57
C VAL A 251 3.94 -2.16 6.04
N LYS A 252 4.15 -2.23 4.73
CA LYS A 252 5.28 -2.98 4.13
C LYS A 252 6.55 -2.19 4.42
N ARG A 253 7.26 -2.53 5.50
CA ARG A 253 8.60 -1.97 5.72
C ARG A 253 9.52 -2.48 4.63
N ARG A 254 10.31 -1.58 4.01
CA ARG A 254 11.47 -1.97 3.20
C ARG A 254 12.24 -3.08 3.92
N SER A 255 12.36 -4.24 3.30
CA SER A 255 13.24 -5.31 3.75
C SER A 255 14.69 -4.82 3.59
N GLY A 256 15.21 -4.10 4.59
CA GLY A 256 16.57 -3.59 4.56
C GLY A 256 16.81 -2.33 5.40
N ALA A 257 16.46 -2.33 6.69
CA ALA A 257 17.06 -1.42 7.68
C ALA A 257 16.68 -1.85 9.11
N GLU A 258 17.16 -2.99 9.58
CA GLU A 258 17.43 -3.11 11.02
C GLU A 258 18.66 -2.25 11.33
N ARG A 259 18.44 -0.97 11.66
CA ARG A 259 19.44 -0.22 12.42
C ARG A 259 19.37 -0.71 13.84
N THR A 260 20.21 -1.69 14.17
CA THR A 260 20.59 -1.97 15.56
C THR A 260 21.18 -0.69 16.15
N VAL A 261 20.41 0.01 16.97
CA VAL A 261 20.94 1.06 17.83
C VAL A 261 21.75 0.36 18.91
N GLN A 262 23.04 0.16 18.67
CA GLN A 262 23.96 -0.17 19.76
C GLN A 262 24.08 1.05 20.66
N HIS A 263 23.44 0.95 21.83
CA HIS A 263 23.65 1.88 22.92
C HIS A 263 25.07 1.66 23.46
N THR A 264 26.00 2.55 23.11
CA THR A 264 27.33 2.55 23.72
C THR A 264 27.22 3.13 25.11
N GLU A 265 27.11 2.27 26.13
CA GLU A 265 27.37 2.66 27.51
C GLU A 265 28.85 3.00 27.67
N LYS A 266 29.12 4.29 27.88
CA LYS A 266 30.40 4.76 28.41
C LYS A 266 30.41 4.46 29.91
N GLN A 267 31.11 3.42 30.33
CA GLN A 267 31.48 3.26 31.74
C GLN A 267 32.55 4.30 32.11
N ARG A 268 32.29 4.97 33.23
CA ARG A 268 33.30 5.66 34.06
C ARG A 268 33.82 4.68 35.10
#